data_AF-A0A4P5T2W9-F1
#
_entry.id   AF-A0A4P5T2W9-F1
#
_cell.length_a   1.000
_cell.length_b   1.000
_cell.length_c   1.000
_cell.angle_alpha   90.00
_cell.angle_beta   90.00
_cell.angle_gamma   90.00
#
_symmetry.space_group_name_H-M   'P 1'
#
loop_
_entity.id
_entity.type
_entity.pdbx_description
1 polymer ?
#
loop_
_entity_poly.entity_id
_entity_poly.type
_entity_poly.pdbx_seq_one_letter_code
_entity_poly.pdbx_strand_id
1 'polypeptide(L)'
;MKQNAFTLIELLVVIAIIAILAAILFPIFSQARAKARQAVCLSNEKQLAMGVLMYTQDYDETLTPVAIRPPNGDTTNTQYLCSTLIEPYTKSKEIRRCPQDSRSLANSYGLNELIFPDLSDPEELETGITKLADITHAADTLMLGDIGLADDLLTDRPDSYKMVSPSFPLNDPVDGRPNPRHQDFVDLGFMDGHTKAMKLEQFYKSQTPPDKWFTR
;
A
#
# COMPACT_ATOMS: atom_id res chain seq x y z
N MET A 1 7.99 -37.28 -56.68
CA MET A 1 7.76 -37.16 -55.22
C MET A 1 6.36 -36.62 -55.01
N LYS A 2 5.42 -37.39 -54.44
CA LYS A 2 4.09 -36.88 -54.09
C LYS A 2 4.25 -35.97 -52.87
N GLN A 3 3.94 -34.69 -53.01
CA GLN A 3 3.81 -33.80 -51.85
C GLN A 3 2.43 -34.07 -51.22
N ASN A 4 2.41 -34.37 -49.94
CA ASN A 4 1.17 -34.51 -49.18
C ASN A 4 0.56 -33.11 -49.06
N ALA A 5 -0.58 -32.88 -49.72
CA ALA A 5 -1.33 -31.63 -49.60
C ALA A 5 -2.11 -31.64 -48.28
N PHE A 6 -1.95 -30.57 -47.49
CA PHE A 6 -2.66 -30.38 -46.24
C PHE A 6 -4.16 -30.21 -46.52
N THR A 7 -5.01 -30.92 -45.79
CA THR A 7 -6.46 -30.80 -45.96
C THR A 7 -7.01 -29.63 -45.13
N LEU A 8 -8.09 -29.03 -45.59
CA LEU A 8 -8.77 -27.93 -44.88
C LEU A 8 -9.23 -28.37 -43.47
N ILE A 9 -9.62 -29.65 -43.32
CA ILE A 9 -10.07 -30.22 -42.05
C ILE A 9 -8.91 -30.29 -41.04
N GLU A 10 -7.73 -30.73 -41.45
CA GLU A 10 -6.55 -30.80 -40.58
C GLU A 10 -6.19 -29.40 -40.05
N LEU A 11 -6.24 -28.38 -40.91
CA LEU A 11 -5.99 -27.01 -40.50
C LEU A 11 -7.05 -26.51 -39.50
N LEU A 12 -8.32 -26.79 -39.77
CA LEU A 12 -9.44 -26.37 -38.93
C LEU A 12 -9.40 -27.00 -37.53
N VAL A 13 -9.05 -28.28 -37.43
CA VAL A 13 -8.92 -28.97 -36.13
C VAL A 13 -7.78 -28.36 -35.31
N VAL A 14 -6.65 -28.03 -35.94
CA VAL A 14 -5.51 -27.43 -35.23
C VAL A 14 -5.85 -26.05 -34.67
N ILE A 15 -6.47 -25.17 -35.46
CA ILE A 15 -6.88 -23.86 -34.97
C ILE A 15 -7.94 -23.97 -33.87
N ALA A 16 -8.85 -24.95 -33.96
CA ALA A 16 -9.84 -25.20 -32.93
C ALA A 16 -9.19 -25.63 -31.60
N ILE A 17 -8.20 -26.52 -31.64
CA ILE A 17 -7.45 -26.92 -30.45
C ILE A 17 -6.68 -25.73 -29.86
N ILE A 18 -5.98 -24.94 -30.68
CA ILE A 18 -5.26 -23.74 -30.22
C ILE A 18 -6.23 -22.75 -29.57
N ALA A 19 -7.40 -22.52 -30.17
CA ALA A 19 -8.42 -21.63 -29.63
C ALA A 19 -8.93 -22.09 -28.25
N ILE A 20 -9.17 -23.40 -28.07
CA ILE A 20 -9.59 -23.97 -26.78
C ILE A 20 -8.49 -23.80 -25.73
N LEU A 21 -7.25 -24.13 -26.07
CA LEU A 21 -6.11 -23.99 -25.15
C LEU A 21 -5.89 -22.53 -24.74
N ALA A 22 -5.94 -21.62 -25.71
CA ALA A 22 -5.79 -20.19 -25.48
C ALA A 22 -6.92 -19.63 -24.59
N ALA A 23 -8.16 -20.05 -24.82
CA ALA A 23 -9.33 -19.65 -24.02
C ALA A 23 -9.18 -19.98 -22.53
N ILE A 24 -8.54 -21.11 -22.19
CA ILE A 24 -8.26 -21.50 -20.80
C ILE A 24 -7.00 -20.83 -20.26
N LEU A 25 -5.95 -20.71 -21.08
CA LEU A 25 -4.65 -20.21 -20.64
C LEU A 25 -4.65 -18.70 -20.35
N PHE A 26 -5.35 -17.88 -21.15
CA PHE A 26 -5.39 -16.44 -20.97
C PHE A 26 -5.93 -15.97 -19.60
N PRO A 27 -7.09 -16.44 -19.10
CA PRO A 27 -7.58 -16.02 -17.80
C PRO A 27 -6.66 -16.45 -16.65
N ILE A 28 -6.10 -17.66 -16.71
CA ILE A 28 -5.16 -18.18 -15.71
C ILE A 28 -3.88 -17.35 -15.70
N PHE A 29 -3.32 -17.06 -16.87
CA PHE A 29 -2.10 -16.27 -16.99
C PHE A 29 -2.30 -14.83 -16.47
N SER A 30 -3.45 -14.23 -16.74
CA SER A 30 -3.80 -12.90 -16.22
C SER A 30 -3.83 -12.88 -14.68
N GLN A 31 -4.47 -13.88 -14.06
CA GLN A 31 -4.52 -14.01 -12.59
C GLN A 31 -3.13 -14.25 -11.99
N ALA A 32 -2.34 -15.14 -12.58
CA ALA A 32 -0.97 -15.42 -12.14
C ALA A 32 -0.09 -14.16 -12.19
N ARG A 33 -0.23 -13.35 -13.26
CA ARG A 33 0.48 -12.08 -13.39
C ARG A 33 0.04 -11.06 -12.34
N ALA A 34 -1.26 -10.98 -12.04
CA ALA A 34 -1.76 -10.12 -10.97
C ALA A 34 -1.18 -10.51 -9.61
N LYS A 35 -1.17 -11.81 -9.27
CA LYS A 35 -0.56 -12.30 -8.03
C LYS A 35 0.95 -12.05 -7.96
N ALA A 36 1.67 -12.17 -9.07
CA ALA A 36 3.09 -11.83 -9.11
C ALA A 36 3.33 -10.34 -8.82
N ARG A 37 2.47 -9.44 -9.32
CA ARG A 37 2.56 -8.01 -9.02
C ARG A 37 2.21 -7.72 -7.56
N GLN A 38 1.19 -8.37 -7.01
CA GLN A 38 0.87 -8.28 -5.58
C GLN A 38 2.06 -8.70 -4.71
N ALA A 39 2.74 -9.81 -5.03
CA ALA A 39 3.92 -10.25 -4.29
C ALA A 39 5.04 -9.19 -4.28
N VAL A 40 5.19 -8.43 -5.36
CA VAL A 40 6.10 -7.28 -5.41
C VAL A 40 5.59 -6.13 -4.53
N CYS A 41 4.30 -5.80 -4.55
CA CYS A 41 3.72 -4.76 -3.69
C CYS A 41 3.92 -5.10 -2.19
N LEU A 42 3.63 -6.33 -1.78
CA LEU A 42 3.88 -6.80 -0.40
C LEU A 42 5.38 -6.75 -0.02
N SER A 43 6.28 -7.05 -0.97
CA SER A 43 7.73 -6.92 -0.75
C SER A 43 8.19 -5.47 -0.65
N ASN A 44 7.53 -4.55 -1.38
CA ASN A 44 7.79 -3.12 -1.29
C ASN A 44 7.36 -2.58 0.07
N GLU A 45 6.16 -2.92 0.54
CA GLU A 45 5.69 -2.57 1.89
C GLU A 45 6.61 -3.09 2.98
N LYS A 46 7.10 -4.34 2.85
CA LYS A 46 8.05 -4.90 3.81
C LYS A 46 9.33 -4.08 3.87
N GLN A 47 9.84 -3.64 2.73
CA GLN A 47 11.03 -2.79 2.67
C GLN A 47 10.77 -1.40 3.27
N LEU A 48 9.59 -0.81 3.02
CA LEU A 48 9.20 0.47 3.61
C LEU A 48 9.05 0.36 5.13
N ALA A 49 8.36 -0.67 5.63
CA ALA A 49 8.18 -0.92 7.07
C ALA A 49 9.52 -1.14 7.77
N MET A 50 10.45 -1.85 7.12
CA MET A 50 11.81 -2.00 7.64
C MET A 50 12.59 -0.68 7.59
N GLY A 51 12.39 0.14 6.57
CA GLY A 51 12.90 1.52 6.51
C GLY A 51 12.47 2.36 7.70
N VAL A 52 11.17 2.31 8.02
CA VAL A 52 10.60 2.98 9.19
C VAL A 52 11.21 2.47 10.49
N LEU A 53 11.31 1.15 10.68
CA LEU A 53 11.88 0.59 11.91
C LEU A 53 13.38 0.87 12.07
N MET A 54 14.14 0.88 10.97
CA MET A 54 15.55 1.28 11.00
C MET A 54 15.69 2.77 11.38
N TYR A 55 14.86 3.64 10.79
CA TYR A 55 14.81 5.05 11.20
C TYR A 55 14.49 5.15 12.70
N THR A 56 13.45 4.49 13.17
CA THR A 56 13.05 4.55 14.58
C THR A 56 14.16 4.10 15.53
N GLN A 57 14.97 3.12 15.15
CA GLN A 57 16.13 2.70 15.94
C GLN A 57 17.22 3.77 16.01
N ASP A 58 17.49 4.47 14.90
CA ASP A 58 18.51 5.53 14.84
C ASP A 58 18.09 6.82 15.57
N TYR A 59 16.79 7.02 15.81
CA TYR A 59 16.21 8.23 16.39
C TYR A 59 15.56 7.98 17.78
N ASP A 60 16.26 7.28 18.67
CA ASP A 60 15.86 7.07 20.09
C ASP A 60 14.43 6.51 20.26
N GLU A 61 14.09 5.52 19.43
CA GLU A 61 12.78 4.85 19.38
C GLU A 61 11.62 5.79 18.99
N THR A 62 11.93 6.93 18.39
CA THR A 62 10.92 7.90 17.94
C THR A 62 10.36 7.45 16.59
N LEU A 63 9.04 7.39 16.46
CA LEU A 63 8.43 7.12 15.16
C LEU A 63 8.68 8.30 14.22
N THR A 64 8.92 7.97 12.94
CA THR A 64 8.95 8.98 11.88
C THR A 64 7.63 9.75 11.85
N PRO A 65 7.65 11.06 11.61
CA PRO A 65 6.41 11.76 11.31
C PRO A 65 5.88 11.38 9.93
N VAL A 66 4.57 11.45 9.74
CA VAL A 66 3.93 11.23 8.44
C VAL A 66 4.33 12.35 7.48
N ALA A 67 4.27 13.59 7.97
CA ALA A 67 4.69 14.79 7.28
C ALA A 67 5.40 15.76 8.23
N ILE A 68 6.32 16.55 7.68
CA ILE A 68 6.97 17.67 8.37
C ILE A 68 6.85 18.92 7.50
N ARG A 69 6.50 20.05 8.12
CA ARG A 69 6.55 21.35 7.44
C ARG A 69 8.00 21.72 7.11
N PRO A 70 8.29 22.23 5.89
CA PRO A 70 9.66 22.54 5.53
C PRO A 70 10.21 23.68 6.41
N PRO A 71 11.51 23.67 6.76
CA PRO A 71 12.11 24.63 7.68
C PRO A 71 12.01 26.11 7.23
N ASN A 72 11.84 26.33 5.93
CA ASN A 72 11.67 27.65 5.33
C ASN A 72 10.26 28.25 5.53
N GLY A 73 9.35 27.52 6.18
CA GLY A 73 7.98 27.95 6.41
C GLY A 73 7.11 27.97 5.14
N ASP A 74 7.60 27.38 4.04
CA ASP A 74 6.88 27.33 2.78
C ASP A 74 5.69 26.37 2.87
N THR A 75 4.48 26.92 2.89
CA THR A 75 3.23 26.18 2.94
C THR A 75 2.74 25.73 1.57
N THR A 76 3.49 25.98 0.48
CA THR A 76 2.95 25.88 -0.87
C THR A 76 3.04 24.50 -1.52
N ASN A 77 3.76 23.51 -0.95
CA ASN A 77 3.58 22.06 -1.22
C ASN A 77 4.71 21.12 -0.72
N THR A 78 5.78 21.61 -0.11
CA THR A 78 6.96 20.74 0.13
C THR A 78 6.94 20.12 1.52
N GLN A 79 6.02 19.19 1.77
CA GLN A 79 6.08 18.39 2.99
C GLN A 79 7.14 17.29 2.85
N TYR A 80 8.00 17.14 3.86
CA TYR A 80 8.88 15.97 3.94
C TYR A 80 8.07 14.80 4.46
N LEU A 81 7.75 13.89 3.55
CA LEU A 81 7.04 12.66 3.89
C LEU A 81 7.97 11.69 4.61
N CYS A 82 7.40 10.82 5.45
CA CYS A 82 8.11 9.66 6.00
C CYS A 82 8.92 8.92 4.92
N SER A 83 8.32 8.71 3.76
CA SER A 83 8.97 7.99 2.66
C SER A 83 10.31 8.62 2.26
N THR A 84 10.44 9.94 2.36
CA THR A 84 11.68 10.71 2.12
C THR A 84 12.69 10.55 3.26
N LEU A 85 12.23 10.55 4.51
CA LEU A 85 13.08 10.35 5.69
C LEU A 85 13.70 8.96 5.73
N ILE A 86 12.99 7.95 5.21
CA ILE A 86 13.48 6.58 5.16
C ILE A 86 14.27 6.24 3.88
N GLU A 87 14.51 7.19 2.98
CA GLU A 87 15.32 6.99 1.76
C GLU A 87 16.72 6.42 2.03
N PRO A 88 17.47 6.86 3.07
CA PRO A 88 18.80 6.32 3.36
C PRO A 88 18.79 4.81 3.63
N TYR A 89 17.69 4.29 4.17
CA TYR A 89 17.53 2.89 4.54
C TYR A 89 16.97 2.04 3.39
N THR A 90 16.10 2.61 2.56
CA THR A 90 15.40 1.89 1.48
C THR A 90 16.14 1.92 0.15
N LYS A 91 16.99 2.93 -0.09
CA LYS A 91 17.88 3.10 -1.26
C LYS A 91 17.21 3.11 -2.64
N SER A 92 15.88 3.07 -2.72
CA SER A 92 15.12 3.12 -3.97
C SER A 92 13.81 3.86 -3.76
N LYS A 93 13.46 4.79 -4.66
CA LYS A 93 12.17 5.48 -4.63
C LYS A 93 11.06 4.69 -5.34
N GLU A 94 11.42 3.76 -6.21
CA GLU A 94 10.45 2.94 -6.96
C GLU A 94 9.63 2.03 -6.05
N ILE A 95 10.14 1.66 -4.88
CA ILE A 95 9.40 0.84 -3.91
C ILE A 95 8.23 1.59 -3.25
N ARG A 96 8.09 2.91 -3.47
CA ARG A 96 6.93 3.68 -2.97
C ARG A 96 5.68 3.48 -3.80
N ARG A 97 5.81 2.87 -4.97
CA ARG A 97 4.69 2.60 -5.86
C ARG A 97 4.42 1.11 -5.95
N CYS A 98 3.15 0.77 -5.86
CA CYS A 98 2.71 -0.56 -6.16
C CYS A 98 2.64 -0.73 -7.69
N PRO A 99 3.24 -1.77 -8.31
CA PRO A 99 3.09 -2.06 -9.74
C PRO A 99 1.65 -2.34 -10.23
N GLN A 100 0.67 -2.46 -9.33
CA GLN A 100 -0.76 -2.50 -9.68
C GLN A 100 -1.45 -1.14 -9.55
N ASP A 101 -0.76 -0.13 -9.03
CA ASP A 101 -1.25 1.24 -8.99
C ASP A 101 -0.95 1.94 -10.32
N SER A 102 -2.01 2.26 -11.06
CA SER A 102 -1.93 3.04 -12.30
C SER A 102 -2.40 4.48 -12.13
N ARG A 103 -2.74 4.89 -10.91
CA ARG A 103 -3.34 6.19 -10.61
C ARG A 103 -2.35 7.13 -9.95
N SER A 104 -1.62 6.63 -8.97
CA SER A 104 -0.68 7.42 -8.18
C SER A 104 0.63 7.65 -8.94
N LEU A 105 1.20 8.85 -8.79
CA LEU A 105 2.44 9.25 -9.46
C LEU A 105 3.66 9.13 -8.55
N ALA A 106 3.48 9.35 -7.25
CA ALA A 106 4.51 9.44 -6.24
C ALA A 106 4.40 8.33 -5.18
N ASN A 107 3.19 7.97 -4.75
CA ASN A 107 3.01 7.11 -3.58
C ASN A 107 1.76 6.23 -3.64
N SER A 108 1.90 4.94 -3.30
CA SER A 108 0.79 3.98 -3.22
C SER A 108 0.49 3.50 -1.80
N TYR A 109 1.31 3.88 -0.81
CA TYR A 109 1.28 3.32 0.54
C TYR A 109 1.13 4.41 1.60
N GLY A 110 0.13 4.32 2.47
CA GLY A 110 -0.13 5.31 3.51
C GLY A 110 0.30 4.81 4.87
N LEU A 111 0.80 5.71 5.72
CA LEU A 111 1.07 5.44 7.13
C LEU A 111 -0.21 5.54 7.97
N ASN A 112 -0.27 4.81 9.07
CA ASN A 112 -1.33 4.94 10.05
C ASN A 112 -1.31 6.32 10.72
N GLU A 113 -2.30 7.16 10.41
CA GLU A 113 -2.41 8.53 10.90
C GLU A 113 -2.65 8.61 12.41
N LEU A 114 -3.29 7.62 13.02
CA LEU A 114 -3.55 7.65 14.47
C LEU A 114 -2.30 7.36 15.32
N ILE A 115 -1.21 6.90 14.71
CA ILE A 115 0.01 6.48 15.40
C ILE A 115 1.21 7.34 15.02
N PHE A 116 1.35 7.59 13.73
CA PHE A 116 2.46 8.36 13.20
C PHE A 116 2.08 9.85 13.26
N PRO A 117 2.89 10.70 13.92
CA PRO A 117 2.53 12.09 14.15
C PRO A 117 2.61 12.91 12.86
N ASP A 118 1.72 13.89 12.68
CA ASP A 118 1.85 14.91 11.65
C ASP A 118 2.46 16.19 12.22
N LEU A 119 3.76 16.38 11.99
CA LEU A 119 4.47 17.59 12.42
C LEU A 119 4.30 18.75 11.44
N SER A 120 3.50 18.58 10.39
CA SER A 120 3.07 19.67 9.53
C SER A 120 1.86 20.42 10.11
N ASP A 121 1.08 19.77 10.99
CA ASP A 121 -0.04 20.37 11.71
C ASP A 121 0.43 20.97 13.06
N PRO A 122 0.32 22.30 13.25
CA PRO A 122 0.65 22.95 14.52
C PRO A 122 -0.22 22.49 15.70
N GLU A 123 -1.43 21.98 15.48
CA GLU A 123 -2.32 21.48 16.54
C GLU A 123 -1.88 20.11 17.06
N GLU A 124 -1.28 19.25 16.21
CA GLU A 124 -0.78 17.93 16.61
C GLU A 124 0.55 17.98 17.37
N LEU A 125 1.35 19.03 17.19
CA LEU A 125 2.60 19.24 17.91
C LEU A 125 2.45 19.26 19.45
N GLU A 126 1.23 19.49 19.96
CA GLU A 126 0.91 19.48 21.40
C GLU A 126 0.66 18.07 21.96
N THR A 127 0.34 17.09 21.11
CA THR A 127 -0.02 15.71 21.55
C THR A 127 1.16 14.80 21.84
N GLY A 128 2.38 15.25 21.53
CA GLY A 128 3.63 14.53 21.80
C GLY A 128 3.99 13.52 20.72
N ILE A 129 5.30 13.31 20.52
CA ILE A 129 5.82 12.41 19.49
C ILE A 129 5.71 10.97 19.97
N THR A 130 4.99 10.11 19.23
CA THR A 130 4.83 8.69 19.55
C THR A 130 6.18 7.96 19.54
N LYS A 131 6.47 7.23 20.61
CA LYS A 131 7.60 6.31 20.69
C LYS A 131 7.17 4.89 20.36
N LEU A 132 8.11 4.08 19.87
CA LEU A 132 7.88 2.66 19.62
C LEU A 132 7.48 1.91 20.90
N ALA A 133 8.02 2.31 22.05
CA ALA A 133 7.68 1.76 23.35
C ALA A 133 6.21 1.98 23.76
N ASP A 134 5.51 2.96 23.14
CA ASP A 134 4.09 3.21 23.40
C ASP A 134 3.17 2.21 22.66
N ILE A 135 3.73 1.37 21.77
CA ILE A 135 2.98 0.40 20.97
C ILE A 135 2.89 -0.92 21.72
N THR A 136 1.70 -1.24 22.24
CA THR A 136 1.52 -2.41 23.11
C THR A 136 1.29 -3.71 22.34
N HIS A 137 0.71 -3.62 21.14
CA HIS A 137 0.35 -4.78 20.30
C HIS A 137 0.97 -4.70 18.90
N ALA A 138 2.30 -4.64 18.81
CA ALA A 138 3.00 -4.34 17.54
C ALA A 138 2.63 -5.24 16.34
N ALA A 139 2.29 -6.51 16.58
CA ALA A 139 1.84 -7.44 15.52
C ALA A 139 0.38 -7.24 15.10
N ASP A 140 -0.44 -6.54 15.90
CA ASP A 140 -1.84 -6.24 15.60
C ASP A 140 -2.08 -4.74 15.38
N THR A 141 -1.01 -3.96 15.27
CA THR A 141 -1.06 -2.52 15.01
C THR A 141 -0.51 -2.23 13.62
N LEU A 142 -1.32 -1.59 12.79
CA LEU A 142 -1.00 -1.16 11.44
C LEU A 142 0.09 -0.09 11.48
N MET A 143 1.13 -0.29 10.68
CA MET A 143 2.14 0.71 10.39
C MET A 143 1.80 1.46 9.10
N LEU A 144 1.64 0.72 8.00
CA LEU A 144 1.38 1.26 6.67
C LEU A 144 0.63 0.23 5.82
N GLY A 145 0.06 0.67 4.70
CA GLY A 145 -0.52 -0.26 3.73
C GLY A 145 -0.99 0.41 2.45
N ASP A 146 -1.54 -0.39 1.54
CA ASP A 146 -2.17 0.10 0.30
C ASP A 146 -3.24 1.14 0.59
N ILE A 147 -3.04 2.36 0.07
CA ILE A 147 -3.95 3.48 0.26
C ILE A 147 -4.43 4.03 -1.09
N GLY A 148 -5.55 4.74 -1.09
CA GLY A 148 -5.86 5.72 -2.13
C GLY A 148 -7.32 5.72 -2.55
N LEU A 149 -8.24 5.60 -1.59
CA LEU A 149 -9.68 5.71 -1.83
C LEU A 149 -10.34 6.72 -0.88
N ALA A 150 -11.54 7.21 -1.23
CA ALA A 150 -12.37 8.03 -0.35
C ALA A 150 -13.24 7.16 0.58
N ASP A 151 -14.10 7.78 1.39
CA ASP A 151 -15.00 7.12 2.34
C ASP A 151 -15.92 6.07 1.74
N ASP A 152 -16.28 6.25 0.47
CA ASP A 152 -17.10 5.31 -0.28
C ASP A 152 -16.33 4.03 -0.68
N LEU A 153 -15.02 3.97 -0.45
CA LEU A 153 -14.12 2.89 -0.86
C LEU A 153 -14.18 2.62 -2.38
N LEU A 154 -14.48 3.65 -3.18
CA LEU A 154 -14.65 3.56 -4.63
C LEU A 154 -14.01 4.73 -5.36
N THR A 155 -14.07 5.94 -4.79
CA THR A 155 -13.50 7.14 -5.39
C THR A 155 -12.00 7.17 -5.18
N ASP A 156 -11.23 7.16 -6.28
CA ASP A 156 -9.77 7.22 -6.25
C ASP A 156 -9.25 8.50 -5.58
N ARG A 157 -8.29 8.34 -4.67
CA ARG A 157 -7.48 9.41 -4.06
C ARG A 157 -5.99 9.08 -4.25
N PRO A 158 -5.43 9.36 -5.45
CA PRO A 158 -4.04 9.03 -5.74
C PRO A 158 -3.10 9.86 -4.87
N ASP A 159 -1.92 9.30 -4.60
CA ASP A 159 -0.85 9.98 -3.87
C ASP A 159 -1.19 10.37 -2.42
N SER A 160 -2.28 9.85 -1.86
CA SER A 160 -2.52 9.85 -0.42
C SER A 160 -1.38 9.17 0.33
N TYR A 161 -1.10 9.64 1.54
CA TYR A 161 -0.02 9.07 2.37
C TYR A 161 -0.41 8.96 3.85
N LYS A 162 -1.61 9.41 4.24
CA LYS A 162 -2.21 9.23 5.57
C LYS A 162 -3.37 8.24 5.50
N MET A 163 -3.17 7.04 6.04
CA MET A 163 -4.22 6.04 6.17
C MET A 163 -5.00 6.28 7.45
N VAL A 164 -6.23 6.75 7.28
CA VAL A 164 -7.20 6.97 8.34
C VAL A 164 -7.90 5.67 8.75
N SER A 165 -8.34 5.60 10.00
CA SER A 165 -9.14 4.48 10.52
C SER A 165 -10.61 4.58 10.12
N PRO A 166 -11.41 3.49 10.15
CA PRO A 166 -12.82 3.52 9.74
C PRO A 166 -13.68 4.58 10.45
N SER A 167 -13.43 4.86 11.72
CA SER A 167 -14.18 5.87 12.49
C SER A 167 -13.72 7.30 12.25
N PHE A 168 -12.53 7.51 11.69
CA PHE A 168 -11.95 8.84 11.52
C PHE A 168 -12.35 9.44 10.17
N PRO A 169 -12.90 10.67 10.09
CA PRO A 169 -13.31 11.27 8.81
C PRO A 169 -12.11 11.69 7.95
N LEU A 170 -12.25 11.71 6.61
CA LEU A 170 -11.23 12.31 5.73
C LEU A 170 -11.30 13.84 5.86
N ASN A 171 -10.35 14.44 6.56
CA ASN A 171 -10.31 15.88 6.83
C ASN A 171 -9.20 16.61 6.04
N ASP A 172 -8.20 15.87 5.53
CA ASP A 172 -7.09 16.38 4.72
C ASP A 172 -7.18 15.84 3.27
N PRO A 173 -6.84 16.63 2.24
CA PRO A 173 -6.64 16.13 0.88
C PRO A 173 -5.73 14.90 0.77
N VAL A 174 -4.78 14.72 1.69
CA VAL A 174 -3.78 13.64 1.64
C VAL A 174 -4.18 12.38 2.41
N ASP A 175 -5.33 12.42 3.07
CA ASP A 175 -5.93 11.25 3.67
C ASP A 175 -6.43 10.31 2.60
N GLY A 176 -6.47 9.04 2.96
CA GLY A 176 -7.07 8.01 2.13
C GLY A 176 -7.49 6.81 2.94
N ARG A 177 -8.49 6.14 2.39
CA ARG A 177 -8.92 4.81 2.80
C ARG A 177 -8.07 3.74 2.10
N PRO A 178 -8.06 2.51 2.61
CA PRO A 178 -7.31 1.43 2.01
C PRO A 178 -7.79 1.12 0.60
N ASN A 179 -6.87 0.81 -0.32
CA ASN A 179 -7.20 0.51 -1.71
C ASN A 179 -7.08 -1.00 -1.99
N PRO A 180 -8.20 -1.74 -2.23
CA PRO A 180 -8.20 -3.17 -2.43
C PRO A 180 -7.78 -3.59 -3.87
N ARG A 181 -6.74 -2.95 -4.41
CA ARG A 181 -6.26 -3.11 -5.79
C ARG A 181 -5.73 -4.51 -6.11
N HIS A 182 -5.59 -5.39 -5.11
CA HIS A 182 -5.07 -6.75 -5.24
C HIS A 182 -6.14 -7.84 -5.29
N GLN A 183 -7.19 -7.65 -6.10
CA GLN A 183 -8.34 -8.56 -6.18
C GLN A 183 -9.09 -8.66 -4.84
N ASP A 184 -9.52 -7.51 -4.31
CA ASP A 184 -10.20 -7.34 -3.01
C ASP A 184 -9.29 -7.48 -1.77
N PHE A 185 -7.99 -7.70 -2.00
CA PHE A 185 -6.98 -7.68 -0.96
C PHE A 185 -6.32 -6.30 -0.88
N VAL A 186 -5.95 -5.94 0.34
CA VAL A 186 -5.02 -4.87 0.70
C VAL A 186 -3.78 -5.52 1.27
N ASP A 187 -2.61 -5.09 0.82
CA ASP A 187 -1.35 -5.42 1.45
C ASP A 187 -1.14 -4.43 2.62
N LEU A 188 -0.64 -4.95 3.74
CA LEU A 188 -0.49 -4.21 5.00
C LEU A 188 0.86 -4.55 5.65
N GLY A 189 1.51 -3.55 6.22
CA GLY A 189 2.65 -3.67 7.12
C GLY A 189 2.30 -3.30 8.56
N PHE A 190 2.83 -4.05 9.52
CA PHE A 190 2.54 -3.90 10.95
C PHE A 190 3.75 -3.35 11.72
N MET A 191 3.52 -2.91 12.95
CA MET A 191 4.53 -2.24 13.79
C MET A 191 5.70 -3.14 14.21
N ASP A 192 5.55 -4.46 14.18
CA ASP A 192 6.66 -5.42 14.33
C ASP A 192 7.46 -5.65 13.03
N GLY A 193 7.03 -4.99 11.94
CA GLY A 193 7.60 -5.03 10.62
C GLY A 193 7.11 -6.16 9.73
N HIS A 194 6.27 -7.10 10.19
CA HIS A 194 5.73 -8.12 9.28
C HIS A 194 4.73 -7.51 8.29
N THR A 195 4.50 -8.20 7.18
CA THR A 195 3.49 -7.81 6.19
C THR A 195 2.48 -8.92 5.95
N LYS A 196 1.25 -8.53 5.62
CA LYS A 196 0.14 -9.45 5.44
C LYS A 196 -0.88 -8.89 4.47
N ALA A 197 -1.21 -9.69 3.46
CA ALA A 197 -2.36 -9.42 2.61
C ALA A 197 -3.67 -9.81 3.32
N MET A 198 -4.63 -8.90 3.37
CA MET A 198 -5.94 -9.12 4.00
C MET A 198 -7.06 -8.67 3.08
N LYS A 199 -8.22 -9.32 3.16
CA LYS A 199 -9.41 -8.81 2.46
C LYS A 199 -9.86 -7.49 3.09
N LEU A 200 -10.30 -6.54 2.27
CA LEU A 200 -10.81 -5.26 2.76
C LEU A 200 -11.92 -5.41 3.81
N GLU A 201 -12.81 -6.39 3.61
CA GLU A 201 -13.89 -6.70 4.56
C GLU A 201 -13.36 -7.07 5.95
N GLN A 202 -12.29 -7.86 6.00
CA GLN A 202 -11.66 -8.31 7.24
C GLN A 202 -10.86 -7.18 7.90
N PHE A 203 -10.17 -6.37 7.10
CA PHE A 203 -9.27 -5.34 7.58
C PHE A 203 -9.96 -4.00 7.92
N TYR A 204 -11.05 -3.63 7.25
CA TYR A 204 -11.54 -2.25 7.33
C TYR A 204 -13.05 -2.14 7.58
N LYS A 205 -13.89 -2.95 6.96
CA LYS A 205 -15.35 -2.75 7.01
C LYS A 205 -16.04 -3.41 8.21
N SER A 206 -15.64 -4.63 8.59
CA SER A 206 -16.36 -5.45 9.57
C SER A 206 -15.56 -5.63 10.87
N GLN A 207 -14.96 -4.56 11.35
CA GLN A 207 -14.10 -4.56 12.53
C GLN A 207 -14.90 -4.40 13.82
N THR A 208 -14.45 -5.04 14.91
CA THR A 208 -14.95 -4.76 16.26
C THR A 208 -13.79 -4.86 17.24
N PRO A 209 -13.35 -3.75 17.86
CA PRO A 209 -13.80 -2.36 17.65
C PRO A 209 -13.49 -1.85 16.21
N PRO A 210 -14.16 -0.79 15.73
CA PRO A 210 -14.03 -0.29 14.35
C PRO A 210 -12.60 0.06 13.94
N ASP A 211 -11.79 0.56 14.88
CA ASP A 211 -10.40 1.00 14.62
C ASP A 211 -9.35 0.00 15.11
N LYS A 212 -9.71 -1.28 15.22
CA LYS A 212 -8.91 -2.33 15.88
C LYS A 212 -7.42 -2.33 15.48
N TRP A 213 -7.12 -2.22 14.19
CA TRP A 213 -5.72 -2.25 13.72
C TRP A 213 -5.03 -0.89 13.81
N PHE A 214 -5.74 0.19 14.04
CA PHE A 214 -5.20 1.54 13.95
C PHE A 214 -4.70 2.08 15.29
N THR A 215 -5.09 1.48 16.41
CA THR A 215 -4.74 1.96 17.75
C THR A 215 -3.53 1.20 18.35
N ARG A 216 -2.79 1.89 19.22
CA ARG A 216 -1.59 1.40 19.93
C ARG A 216 -1.89 0.65 21.21
#